data_AF-A0A8X7TMS3-F1
#
_entry.id   AF-A0A8X7TMS3-F1
#
_cell.length_a   1.000
_cell.length_b   1.000
_cell.length_c   1.000
_cell.angle_alpha   90.00
_cell.angle_beta   90.00
_cell.angle_gamma   90.00
#
_symmetry.space_group_name_H-M   'P 1'
#
loop_
_entity.id
_entity.type
_entity.pdbx_description
1 polymer ?
#
loop_
_entity_poly.entity_id
_entity_poly.type
_entity_poly.pdbx_seq_one_letter_code
_entity_poly.pdbx_strand_id
1 'polypeptide(L)'
;MNAPIIDPLQGDFPEVIEEYLEHGVIKCVAFNHRGSLLAAGCADGSCVIWDFETRGIAKVLRDNDCAAAITSVSWSKYGHRLLVSAADKSLTLWDVSTGEKIARTTLQQTPLHARLNPGLSSPSLCLACPLSSAPMIVDFEIGCTTLLPVCVPEMPDVLAPPQRTKCPESGPPFSPAAACFNKCGDLVYVGNAKGEILIVDYKSVRVLALVPVSGGSAVKNIVFSRDGKYLLTNSHDRIIRIYENLLPAKDVLCSLEDLSKNVDGVEKMKTVGSKCLTLFREFQDLVTKMHWKAPCFSGDGEWVVGGSACKGEHKIYIWDRAGHLVKILEGPKEALIDLTWHPVHPVIVSVSLTGLVYIWAKDYTENWSAFAPDFKELEENEEYVEREDEFDLMPETGKVKVSSVNEDEEVDIETVEKDAFSDSDMSVEELRYLPAEPIPDANEEQDELKLIEARISASPASEEAGQNGHVTDLVSSPQGEEMGETRGKRKRKPSEKAMELQAEKAKSSKASGRTVREKSRAVGDQEIDESVNGQDDVDDDAYY
;
A
#
# COMPACT_ATOMS: atom_id res chain seq x y z
N MET A 1 5.36 17.48 6.64
CA MET A 1 6.61 17.20 5.93
C MET A 1 6.26 17.57 4.52
N ASN A 2 6.81 18.68 4.01
CA ASN A 2 6.38 19.22 2.72
C ASN A 2 6.35 18.06 1.73
N ALA A 3 5.22 17.86 1.04
CA ALA A 3 5.25 17.02 -0.13
C ALA A 3 6.45 17.50 -0.95
N PRO A 4 7.29 16.60 -1.52
CA PRO A 4 8.32 17.07 -2.43
C PRO A 4 7.62 17.93 -3.48
N ILE A 5 8.35 18.86 -4.09
CA ILE A 5 7.85 19.60 -5.24
C ILE A 5 7.86 18.62 -6.43
N ILE A 6 7.02 17.59 -6.30
CA ILE A 6 6.64 16.65 -7.33
C ILE A 6 5.85 17.51 -8.31
N ASP A 7 6.29 17.47 -9.56
CA ASP A 7 5.59 18.09 -10.66
C ASP A 7 4.08 17.77 -10.57
N PRO A 8 3.20 18.78 -10.39
CA PRO A 8 1.76 18.57 -10.23
C PRO A 8 1.08 18.03 -11.49
N LEU A 9 1.80 17.91 -12.61
CA LEU A 9 1.35 17.27 -13.84
C LEU A 9 1.60 15.75 -13.85
N GLN A 10 2.41 15.25 -12.92
CA GLN A 10 2.94 13.90 -12.93
C GLN A 10 2.04 13.01 -12.03
N GLY A 11 1.44 11.94 -12.57
CA GLY A 11 0.30 11.23 -11.96
C GLY A 11 0.43 10.60 -10.55
N ASP A 12 -0.72 10.24 -9.97
CA ASP A 12 -0.95 10.01 -8.53
C ASP A 12 -0.87 8.54 -8.04
N PHE A 13 -0.33 7.61 -8.82
CA PHE A 13 -0.26 6.19 -8.45
C PHE A 13 1.10 5.55 -8.83
N PRO A 14 1.53 4.50 -8.12
CA PRO A 14 2.79 3.80 -8.42
C PRO A 14 2.68 2.96 -9.69
N GLU A 15 3.82 2.72 -10.34
CA GLU A 15 3.90 2.01 -11.63
C GLU A 15 4.96 0.91 -11.66
N VAL A 16 6.07 1.06 -10.94
CA VAL A 16 7.25 0.18 -11.03
C VAL A 16 7.73 -0.27 -9.65
N ILE A 17 8.44 -1.39 -9.58
CA ILE A 17 9.18 -1.78 -8.38
C ILE A 17 10.45 -0.93 -8.32
N GLU A 18 10.53 -0.07 -7.31
CA GLU A 18 11.70 0.77 -7.03
C GLU A 18 12.82 -0.07 -6.37
N GLU A 19 12.46 -0.76 -5.28
CA GLU A 19 13.38 -1.53 -4.45
C GLU A 19 12.67 -2.70 -3.76
N TYR A 20 13.44 -3.62 -3.18
CA TYR A 20 12.94 -4.66 -2.29
C TYR A 20 13.72 -4.67 -0.96
N LEU A 21 12.99 -4.83 0.15
CA LEU A 21 13.56 -5.02 1.47
C LEU A 21 13.58 -6.52 1.82
N GLU A 22 14.67 -6.96 2.44
CA GLU A 22 14.88 -8.35 2.85
C GLU A 22 15.32 -8.41 4.33
N HIS A 23 14.54 -9.12 5.15
CA HIS A 23 14.95 -9.49 6.50
C HIS A 23 14.25 -10.78 6.94
N GLY A 24 14.80 -11.91 6.53
CA GLY A 24 14.16 -13.21 6.74
C GLY A 24 12.83 -13.33 5.97
N VAL A 25 11.90 -14.13 6.49
CA VAL A 25 10.63 -14.40 5.81
C VAL A 25 9.51 -13.54 6.40
N ILE A 26 9.24 -12.38 5.81
CA ILE A 26 8.14 -11.50 6.21
C ILE A 26 6.77 -12.12 5.85
N LYS A 27 5.75 -11.84 6.68
CA LYS A 27 4.37 -12.35 6.55
C LYS A 27 3.28 -11.29 6.59
N CYS A 28 3.53 -10.13 7.19
CA CYS A 28 2.60 -9.00 7.22
C CYS A 28 3.35 -7.68 7.38
N VAL A 29 2.75 -6.58 6.92
CA VAL A 29 3.34 -5.23 6.97
C VAL A 29 2.33 -4.16 7.38
N ALA A 30 2.78 -3.13 8.10
CA ALA A 30 1.98 -1.94 8.37
C ALA A 30 2.86 -0.68 8.50
N PHE A 31 2.42 0.40 7.87
CA PHE A 31 2.99 1.74 8.10
C PHE A 31 2.51 2.34 9.42
N ASN A 32 3.34 3.17 10.05
CA ASN A 32 2.88 4.14 11.05
C ASN A 32 1.97 5.20 10.41
N HIS A 33 1.33 6.06 11.20
CA HIS A 33 0.28 6.95 10.69
C HIS A 33 0.77 7.98 9.65
N ARG A 34 2.01 8.48 9.76
CA ARG A 34 2.65 9.33 8.72
C ARG A 34 3.32 8.57 7.56
N GLY A 35 3.63 7.29 7.71
CA GLY A 35 4.35 6.49 6.70
C GLY A 35 5.88 6.42 6.84
N SER A 36 6.47 7.22 7.75
CA SER A 36 7.93 7.25 7.96
C SER A 36 8.52 5.95 8.50
N LEU A 37 7.73 5.11 9.20
CA LEU A 37 8.17 3.83 9.72
C LEU A 37 7.30 2.69 9.17
N LEU A 38 7.94 1.62 8.71
CA LEU A 38 7.30 0.41 8.22
C LEU A 38 7.61 -0.76 9.18
N ALA A 39 6.60 -1.25 9.88
CA ALA A 39 6.70 -2.48 10.68
C ALA A 39 6.41 -3.71 9.80
N ALA A 40 7.18 -4.76 9.99
CA ALA A 40 7.03 -6.04 9.32
C ALA A 40 7.11 -7.20 10.32
N GLY A 41 6.17 -8.13 10.22
CA GLY A 41 6.15 -9.35 11.04
C GLY A 41 6.82 -10.51 10.33
N CYS A 42 7.84 -11.11 10.93
CA CYS A 42 8.57 -12.25 10.38
C CYS A 42 8.03 -13.61 10.85
N ALA A 43 8.35 -14.64 10.07
CA ALA A 43 7.97 -16.03 10.37
C ALA A 43 8.71 -16.64 11.57
N ASP A 44 9.78 -16.02 12.06
CA ASP A 44 10.59 -16.48 13.21
C ASP A 44 10.19 -15.82 14.55
N GLY A 45 9.15 -14.99 14.54
CA GLY A 45 8.67 -14.25 15.72
C GLY A 45 9.33 -12.87 15.92
N SER A 46 10.27 -12.46 15.07
CA SER A 46 10.83 -11.10 15.11
C SER A 46 9.95 -10.10 14.34
N CYS A 47 9.82 -8.88 14.86
CA CYS A 47 9.18 -7.76 14.18
C CYS A 47 10.24 -6.73 13.82
N VAL A 48 10.42 -6.49 12.53
CA VAL A 48 11.39 -5.53 11.99
C VAL A 48 10.69 -4.19 11.81
N ILE A 49 11.35 -3.10 12.16
CA ILE A 49 10.90 -1.74 11.88
C ILE A 49 11.95 -1.11 10.97
N TRP A 50 11.56 -0.80 9.74
CA TRP A 50 12.37 0.01 8.84
C TRP A 50 12.02 1.48 8.98
N ASP A 51 13.03 2.33 8.90
CA ASP A 51 12.87 3.72 8.50
C ASP A 51 12.67 3.76 6.98
N PHE A 52 11.57 4.35 6.55
CA PHE A 52 11.17 4.36 5.15
C PHE A 52 12.00 5.34 4.32
N GLU A 53 12.57 6.39 4.93
CA GLU A 53 13.36 7.40 4.23
C GLU A 53 14.79 6.90 3.97
N THR A 54 15.46 6.34 4.97
CA THR A 54 16.81 5.76 4.81
C THR A 54 16.82 4.34 4.23
N ARG A 55 15.66 3.68 4.13
CA ARG A 55 15.50 2.24 3.84
C ARG A 55 16.20 1.32 4.86
N GLY A 56 16.72 1.88 5.95
CA GLY A 56 17.48 1.17 6.98
C GLY A 56 16.57 0.45 7.98
N ILE A 57 17.11 -0.60 8.63
CA ILE A 57 16.45 -1.21 9.79
C ILE A 57 16.65 -0.25 10.97
N ALA A 58 15.58 0.41 11.40
CA ALA A 58 15.57 1.30 12.56
C ALA A 58 15.55 0.53 13.88
N LYS A 59 14.83 -0.61 13.94
CA LYS A 59 14.78 -1.48 15.13
C LYS A 59 14.35 -2.90 14.79
N VAL A 60 14.74 -3.87 15.62
CA VAL A 60 14.20 -5.25 15.59
C VAL A 60 13.68 -5.60 16.97
N LEU A 61 12.38 -5.86 17.06
CA LEU A 61 11.70 -6.28 18.28
C LEU A 61 11.57 -7.81 18.28
N ARG A 62 11.99 -8.48 19.34
CA ARG A 62 11.95 -9.94 19.44
C ARG A 62 11.47 -10.34 20.83
N ASP A 63 10.40 -11.13 20.90
CA ASP A 63 10.00 -11.73 22.17
C ASP A 63 10.88 -12.95 22.44
N ASN A 64 11.74 -12.89 23.46
CA ASN A 64 12.56 -14.04 23.88
C ASN A 64 11.72 -15.28 24.21
N ASP A 65 10.46 -15.06 24.60
CA ASP A 65 9.49 -16.08 24.99
C ASP A 65 8.59 -16.54 23.82
N CYS A 66 8.86 -16.15 22.57
CA CYS A 66 8.09 -16.57 21.38
C CYS A 66 8.93 -16.61 20.08
N ALA A 67 8.93 -17.76 19.41
CA ALA A 67 9.55 -17.96 18.10
C ALA A 67 8.52 -18.33 17.01
N ALA A 68 7.24 -18.01 17.23
CA ALA A 68 6.16 -18.33 16.31
C ALA A 68 5.91 -17.20 15.31
N ALA A 69 5.55 -17.54 14.08
CA ALA A 69 5.31 -16.59 13.01
C ALA A 69 4.30 -15.49 13.41
N ILE A 70 4.66 -14.23 13.15
CA ILE A 70 3.76 -13.09 13.34
C ILE A 70 2.65 -13.15 12.28
N THR A 71 1.41 -12.97 12.73
CA THR A 71 0.20 -13.00 11.90
C THR A 71 -0.30 -11.61 11.53
N SER A 72 -0.12 -10.62 12.40
CA SER A 72 -0.40 -9.21 12.10
C SER A 72 0.40 -8.25 12.98
N VAL A 73 0.60 -7.04 12.45
CA VAL A 73 1.20 -5.89 13.14
C VAL A 73 0.24 -4.69 13.07
N SER A 74 0.15 -3.89 14.12
CA SER A 74 -0.68 -2.69 14.18
C SER A 74 -0.01 -1.61 15.01
N TRP A 75 0.15 -0.42 14.43
CA TRP A 75 0.63 0.78 15.12
C TRP A 75 -0.46 1.45 15.96
N SER A 76 -0.07 2.22 16.98
CA SER A 76 -0.92 3.24 17.60
C SER A 76 -1.02 4.50 16.74
N LYS A 77 -2.01 5.36 17.00
CA LYS A 77 -2.23 6.62 16.27
C LYS A 77 -0.99 7.51 16.21
N TYR A 78 -0.20 7.57 17.28
CA TYR A 78 1.03 8.38 17.38
C TYR A 78 2.33 7.58 17.19
N GLY A 79 2.27 6.31 16.78
CA GLY A 79 3.45 5.48 16.48
C GLY A 79 4.23 4.94 17.68
N HIS A 80 4.06 5.49 18.90
CA HIS A 80 4.82 5.06 20.10
C HIS A 80 4.60 3.61 20.54
N ARG A 81 3.48 2.99 20.17
CA ARG A 81 3.16 1.61 20.54
C ARG A 81 2.91 0.76 19.31
N LEU A 82 3.42 -0.47 19.34
CA LEU A 82 3.21 -1.47 18.31
C LEU A 82 2.60 -2.73 18.93
N LEU A 83 1.47 -3.16 18.38
CA LEU A 83 0.84 -4.43 18.69
C LEU A 83 1.30 -5.48 17.68
N VAL A 84 1.83 -6.58 18.20
CA VAL A 84 2.25 -7.76 17.44
C VAL A 84 1.34 -8.92 17.84
N SER A 85 0.80 -9.63 16.86
CA SER A 85 0.03 -10.87 17.09
C SER A 85 0.74 -12.06 16.46
N ALA A 86 0.82 -13.20 17.16
CA ALA A 86 1.61 -14.35 16.70
C ALA A 86 0.82 -15.67 16.68
N ALA A 87 1.35 -16.64 15.90
CA ALA A 87 0.73 -17.93 15.67
C ALA A 87 0.58 -18.79 16.95
N ASP A 88 1.42 -18.55 17.97
CA ASP A 88 1.34 -19.16 19.32
C ASP A 88 0.14 -18.68 20.15
N LYS A 89 -0.73 -17.83 19.58
CA LYS A 89 -1.90 -17.18 20.19
C LYS A 89 -1.56 -16.00 21.09
N SER A 90 -0.30 -15.55 21.14
CA SER A 90 0.06 -14.36 21.89
C SER A 90 -0.30 -13.07 21.16
N LEU A 91 -0.64 -12.06 21.96
CA LEU A 91 -0.64 -10.66 21.60
C LEU A 91 0.39 -9.97 22.50
N THR A 92 1.35 -9.28 21.89
CA THR A 92 2.43 -8.57 22.60
C THR A 92 2.38 -7.10 22.21
N LEU A 93 2.28 -6.24 23.21
CA LEU A 93 2.31 -4.79 23.08
C LEU A 93 3.73 -4.29 23.40
N TRP A 94 4.31 -3.56 22.46
CA TRP A 94 5.67 -3.01 22.54
C TRP A 94 5.66 -1.50 22.64
N ASP A 95 6.62 -0.96 23.38
CA ASP A 95 7.05 0.43 23.22
C ASP A 95 8.05 0.47 22.06
N VAL A 96 7.79 1.32 21.07
CA VAL A 96 8.62 1.38 19.86
C VAL A 96 9.92 2.16 20.11
N SER A 97 9.88 3.15 21.02
CA SER A 97 11.04 3.99 21.35
C SER A 97 12.08 3.20 22.15
N THR A 98 11.69 2.60 23.26
CA THR A 98 12.60 1.79 24.09
C THR A 98 12.87 0.43 23.46
N GLY A 99 11.89 -0.15 22.77
CA GLY A 99 11.91 -1.54 22.30
C GLY A 99 11.50 -2.55 23.38
N GLU A 100 10.97 -2.09 24.50
CA GLU A 100 10.58 -2.96 25.62
C GLU A 100 9.16 -3.53 25.45
N LYS A 101 8.97 -4.73 26.00
CA LYS A 101 7.68 -5.42 26.05
C LYS A 101 6.82 -4.82 27.17
N ILE A 102 5.81 -4.00 26.81
CA ILE A 102 4.87 -3.40 27.76
C ILE A 102 3.97 -4.47 28.37
N ALA A 103 3.38 -5.32 27.53
CA ALA A 103 2.45 -6.36 27.97
C ALA A 103 2.45 -7.55 26.99
N ARG A 104 2.15 -8.75 27.51
CA ARG A 104 1.80 -9.93 26.71
C ARG A 104 0.58 -10.60 27.30
N THR A 105 -0.34 -11.01 26.44
CA THR A 105 -1.48 -11.87 26.80
C THR A 105 -1.64 -12.99 25.79
N THR A 106 -2.21 -14.11 26.20
CA THR A 106 -2.36 -15.31 25.37
C THR A 106 -3.83 -15.64 25.21
N LEU A 107 -4.30 -15.69 23.96
CA LEU A 107 -5.68 -16.00 23.62
C LEU A 107 -5.93 -17.52 23.56
N GLN A 108 -7.20 -17.92 23.62
CA GLN A 108 -7.60 -19.32 23.47
C GLN A 108 -7.32 -19.87 22.06
N GLN A 109 -7.31 -18.99 21.05
CA GLN A 109 -7.09 -19.31 19.65
C GLN A 109 -6.18 -18.29 18.96
N THR A 110 -5.60 -18.68 17.82
CA THR A 110 -4.66 -17.84 17.08
C THR A 110 -5.37 -16.62 16.47
N PRO A 111 -4.92 -15.38 16.77
CA PRO A 111 -5.39 -14.17 16.11
C PRO A 111 -4.93 -14.15 14.64
N LEU A 112 -5.85 -13.95 13.70
CA LEU A 112 -5.52 -13.66 12.30
C LEU A 112 -5.11 -12.20 12.12
N HIS A 113 -5.87 -11.32 12.76
CA HIS A 113 -5.65 -9.88 12.75
C HIS A 113 -5.88 -9.33 14.16
N ALA A 114 -5.02 -8.42 14.59
CA ALA A 114 -5.19 -7.61 15.78
C ALA A 114 -4.95 -6.14 15.42
N ARG A 115 -5.79 -5.23 15.92
CA ARG A 115 -5.68 -3.78 15.68
C ARG A 115 -5.80 -3.02 16.99
N LEU A 116 -4.94 -2.02 17.20
CA LEU A 116 -5.06 -1.11 18.34
C LEU A 116 -6.26 -0.17 18.18
N ASN A 117 -6.81 0.31 19.30
CA ASN A 117 -7.83 1.35 19.27
C ASN A 117 -7.22 2.68 18.75
N PRO A 118 -7.73 3.28 17.65
CA PRO A 118 -7.19 4.52 17.09
C PRO A 118 -7.56 5.78 17.90
N GLY A 119 -8.58 5.72 18.76
CA GLY A 119 -9.09 6.88 19.51
C GLY A 119 -8.23 7.30 20.71
N LEU A 120 -7.32 6.45 21.17
CA LEU A 120 -6.52 6.67 22.38
C LEU A 120 -5.07 7.02 22.03
N SER A 121 -4.48 8.01 22.70
CA SER A 121 -3.09 8.41 22.46
C SER A 121 -2.08 7.32 22.83
N SER A 122 -2.34 6.62 23.94
CA SER A 122 -1.57 5.46 24.39
C SER A 122 -2.52 4.26 24.53
N PRO A 123 -2.85 3.57 23.44
CA PRO A 123 -3.82 2.48 23.51
C PRO A 123 -3.26 1.29 24.30
N SER A 124 -3.99 0.91 25.34
CA SER A 124 -3.94 -0.38 26.04
C SER A 124 -5.09 -1.30 25.61
N LEU A 125 -5.98 -0.81 24.74
CA LEU A 125 -7.11 -1.57 24.19
C LEU A 125 -6.81 -2.00 22.75
N CYS A 126 -7.06 -3.27 22.45
CA CYS A 126 -7.01 -3.78 21.08
C CYS A 126 -8.22 -4.66 20.72
N LEU A 127 -8.48 -4.77 19.43
CA LEU A 127 -9.46 -5.66 18.83
C LEU A 127 -8.72 -6.83 18.17
N ALA A 128 -8.97 -8.04 18.64
CA ALA A 128 -8.43 -9.27 18.08
C ALA A 128 -9.52 -10.06 17.33
N CYS A 129 -9.17 -10.58 16.16
CA CYS A 129 -10.03 -11.43 15.32
C CYS A 129 -9.42 -12.83 15.20
N PRO A 130 -9.80 -13.80 16.03
CA PRO A 130 -9.28 -15.16 15.97
C PRO A 130 -9.91 -15.97 14.82
N LEU A 131 -9.19 -16.99 14.34
CA LEU A 131 -9.61 -17.80 13.19
C LEU A 131 -10.97 -18.52 13.37
N SER A 132 -11.28 -18.98 14.57
CA SER A 132 -12.43 -19.85 14.86
C SER A 132 -13.18 -19.39 16.14
N SER A 133 -13.22 -18.08 16.39
CA SER A 133 -13.90 -17.47 17.53
C SER A 133 -14.55 -16.15 17.09
N ALA A 134 -15.49 -15.65 17.88
CA ALA A 134 -15.95 -14.27 17.76
C ALA A 134 -14.77 -13.29 17.94
N PRO A 135 -14.78 -12.12 17.26
CA PRO A 135 -13.86 -11.04 17.54
C PRO A 135 -14.00 -10.58 18.99
N MET A 136 -12.91 -10.11 19.57
CA MET A 136 -12.84 -9.81 20.98
C MET A 136 -12.03 -8.54 21.23
N ILE A 137 -12.51 -7.74 22.16
CA ILE A 137 -11.76 -6.63 22.74
C ILE A 137 -10.88 -7.19 23.85
N VAL A 138 -9.63 -6.76 23.86
CA VAL A 138 -8.60 -7.17 24.83
C VAL A 138 -8.03 -5.90 25.44
N ASP A 139 -8.13 -5.80 26.75
CA ASP A 139 -7.58 -4.72 27.56
C ASP A 139 -6.30 -5.20 28.24
N PHE A 140 -5.17 -4.57 27.93
CA PHE A 140 -3.85 -4.92 28.48
C PHE A 140 -3.60 -4.34 29.88
N GLU A 141 -4.34 -3.32 30.32
CA GLU A 141 -4.22 -2.76 31.68
C GLU A 141 -4.99 -3.60 32.70
N ILE A 142 -6.22 -4.00 32.34
CA ILE A 142 -7.10 -4.79 33.21
C ILE A 142 -6.86 -6.30 33.03
N GLY A 143 -6.30 -6.71 31.89
CA GLY A 143 -6.18 -8.13 31.50
C GLY A 143 -7.53 -8.77 31.10
N CYS A 144 -8.56 -7.95 30.89
CA CYS A 144 -9.90 -8.41 30.55
C CYS A 144 -10.05 -8.67 29.04
N THR A 145 -10.87 -9.68 28.72
CA THR A 145 -11.24 -10.02 27.35
C THR A 145 -12.75 -10.06 27.18
N THR A 146 -13.29 -9.25 26.27
CA THR A 146 -14.73 -9.11 26.02
C THR A 146 -15.06 -9.61 24.61
N LEU A 147 -15.84 -10.67 24.51
CA LEU A 147 -16.32 -11.21 23.23
C LEU A 147 -17.38 -10.27 22.62
N LEU A 148 -17.26 -9.99 21.32
CA LEU A 148 -18.23 -9.18 20.59
C LEU A 148 -19.34 -10.05 19.95
N PRO A 149 -20.58 -9.54 19.85
CA PRO A 149 -21.67 -10.23 19.16
C PRO A 149 -21.40 -10.33 17.65
N VAL A 150 -21.47 -11.56 17.11
CA VAL A 150 -21.31 -11.88 15.67
C VAL A 150 -22.67 -12.13 14.99
N CYS A 151 -23.74 -12.24 15.78
CA CYS A 151 -25.13 -12.32 15.35
C CYS A 151 -25.99 -11.52 16.33
N VAL A 152 -27.10 -10.97 15.86
CA VAL A 152 -28.15 -10.43 16.74
C VAL A 152 -28.82 -11.61 17.45
N PRO A 153 -29.05 -11.58 18.77
CA PRO A 153 -29.79 -12.63 19.45
C PRO A 153 -31.23 -12.67 18.96
N GLU A 154 -31.62 -13.78 18.32
CA GLU A 154 -33.01 -14.05 17.96
C GLU A 154 -33.82 -14.33 19.24
N MET A 155 -34.89 -13.56 19.46
CA MET A 155 -35.85 -13.87 20.52
C MET A 155 -36.60 -15.15 20.13
N PRO A 156 -36.77 -16.13 21.04
CA PRO A 156 -37.52 -17.34 20.74
C PRO A 156 -38.98 -16.99 20.43
N ASP A 157 -39.46 -17.39 19.25
CA ASP A 157 -40.81 -17.11 18.78
C ASP A 157 -41.85 -17.82 19.68
N VAL A 158 -42.64 -17.02 20.40
CA VAL A 158 -43.56 -17.48 21.46
C VAL A 158 -44.78 -18.24 20.89
N LEU A 159 -44.94 -18.27 19.56
CA LEU A 159 -46.08 -18.90 18.88
C LEU A 159 -45.77 -20.26 18.22
N ALA A 160 -44.52 -20.73 18.25
CA ALA A 160 -44.17 -22.06 17.73
C ALA A 160 -44.42 -23.19 18.75
N PRO A 161 -45.11 -24.29 18.39
CA PRO A 161 -45.38 -25.39 19.33
C PRO A 161 -44.08 -26.14 19.72
N PRO A 162 -43.97 -26.63 20.96
CA PRO A 162 -42.72 -27.18 21.49
C PRO A 162 -42.39 -28.54 20.86
N GLN A 163 -41.52 -28.56 19.85
CA GLN A 163 -40.93 -29.80 19.37
C GLN A 163 -39.91 -30.34 20.38
N ARG A 164 -40.22 -31.52 20.94
CA ARG A 164 -39.29 -32.23 21.83
C ARG A 164 -38.13 -32.84 21.04
N THR A 165 -36.98 -32.93 21.72
CA THR A 165 -35.83 -33.78 21.39
C THR A 165 -35.09 -33.51 20.07
N LYS A 166 -34.28 -32.45 20.07
CA LYS A 166 -32.81 -32.56 20.15
C LYS A 166 -32.22 -31.18 20.45
N CYS A 167 -31.32 -31.08 21.43
CA CYS A 167 -30.45 -29.91 21.52
C CYS A 167 -29.55 -29.89 20.27
N PRO A 168 -29.45 -28.79 19.53
CA PRO A 168 -28.25 -28.50 18.77
C PRO A 168 -27.16 -28.11 19.79
N GLU A 169 -26.47 -29.11 20.36
CA GLU A 169 -25.08 -28.93 20.80
C GLU A 169 -24.21 -28.73 19.56
N SER A 170 -24.38 -27.57 18.93
CA SER A 170 -23.53 -27.05 17.87
C SER A 170 -23.45 -25.56 18.10
N GLY A 171 -22.31 -25.10 18.61
CA GLY A 171 -22.02 -23.66 18.67
C GLY A 171 -22.11 -23.04 17.27
N PRO A 172 -22.13 -21.70 17.17
CA PRO A 172 -22.15 -21.02 15.87
C PRO A 172 -21.01 -21.58 15.01
N PRO A 173 -21.23 -21.89 13.73
CA PRO A 173 -20.18 -22.40 12.85
C PRO A 173 -19.11 -21.31 12.72
N PHE A 174 -18.01 -21.48 13.45
CA PHE A 174 -16.96 -20.48 13.62
C PHE A 174 -16.13 -20.30 12.35
N SER A 175 -16.72 -19.63 11.36
CA SER A 175 -16.00 -19.00 10.27
C SER A 175 -15.35 -17.70 10.78
N PRO A 176 -14.13 -17.36 10.35
CA PRO A 176 -13.46 -16.14 10.78
C PRO A 176 -14.33 -14.92 10.46
N ALA A 177 -14.61 -14.11 11.48
CA ALA A 177 -15.30 -12.85 11.36
C ALA A 177 -14.25 -11.72 11.30
N ALA A 178 -14.36 -10.86 10.29
CA ALA A 178 -13.51 -9.68 10.18
C ALA A 178 -14.08 -8.54 11.02
N ALA A 179 -13.25 -7.79 11.74
CA ALA A 179 -13.70 -6.62 12.47
C ALA A 179 -12.70 -5.47 12.46
N CYS A 180 -13.21 -4.24 12.58
CA CYS A 180 -12.41 -3.02 12.67
C CYS A 180 -13.07 -1.94 13.53
N PHE A 181 -12.26 -1.07 14.14
CA PHE A 181 -12.74 0.18 14.71
C PHE A 181 -13.14 1.19 13.63
N ASN A 182 -14.02 2.14 13.96
CA ASN A 182 -14.14 3.40 13.21
C ASN A 182 -12.92 4.32 13.46
N LYS A 183 -12.80 5.41 12.69
CA LYS A 183 -11.69 6.40 12.82
C LYS A 183 -11.46 6.86 14.26
N CYS A 184 -12.54 7.14 15.01
CA CYS A 184 -12.47 7.66 16.37
C CYS A 184 -12.31 6.57 17.46
N GLY A 185 -12.42 5.29 17.12
CA GLY A 185 -12.24 4.20 18.09
C GLY A 185 -13.41 3.89 19.02
N ASP A 186 -14.57 4.54 18.83
CA ASP A 186 -15.77 4.38 19.65
C ASP A 186 -16.64 3.18 19.31
N LEU A 187 -16.63 2.76 18.04
CA LEU A 187 -17.49 1.68 17.52
C LEU A 187 -16.66 0.62 16.80
N VAL A 188 -17.13 -0.62 16.88
CA VAL A 188 -16.57 -1.76 16.14
C VAL A 188 -17.56 -2.23 15.08
N TYR A 189 -17.06 -2.39 13.86
CA TYR A 189 -17.78 -2.97 12.73
C TYR A 189 -17.36 -4.43 12.62
N VAL A 190 -18.32 -5.36 12.66
CA VAL A 190 -18.08 -6.81 12.64
C VAL A 190 -18.77 -7.43 11.43
N GLY A 191 -18.00 -7.96 10.48
CA GLY A 191 -18.50 -8.74 9.36
C GLY A 191 -18.65 -10.20 9.71
N ASN A 192 -19.85 -10.74 9.55
CA ASN A 192 -20.14 -12.14 9.85
C ASN A 192 -20.05 -13.06 8.61
N ALA A 193 -20.15 -14.37 8.87
CA ALA A 193 -20.10 -15.41 7.84
C ALA A 193 -21.36 -15.48 6.95
N LYS A 194 -22.46 -14.84 7.35
CA LYS A 194 -23.72 -14.75 6.59
C LYS A 194 -23.73 -13.59 5.59
N GLY A 195 -22.67 -12.78 5.55
CA GLY A 195 -22.64 -11.54 4.77
C GLY A 195 -23.49 -10.43 5.40
N GLU A 196 -23.32 -10.18 6.70
CA GLU A 196 -23.90 -9.03 7.39
C GLU A 196 -22.79 -8.27 8.13
N ILE A 197 -22.86 -6.94 8.12
CA ILE A 197 -21.97 -6.04 8.89
C ILE A 197 -22.77 -5.55 10.10
N LEU A 198 -22.27 -5.83 11.29
CA LEU A 198 -22.85 -5.38 12.55
C LEU A 198 -22.10 -4.15 13.05
N ILE A 199 -22.82 -3.09 13.42
CA ILE A 199 -22.26 -1.93 14.12
C ILE A 199 -22.48 -2.16 15.61
N VAL A 200 -21.39 -2.22 16.37
CA VAL A 200 -21.37 -2.65 17.78
C VAL A 200 -20.73 -1.58 18.65
N ASP A 201 -21.44 -1.15 19.70
CA ASP A 201 -20.79 -0.51 20.85
C ASP A 201 -20.13 -1.61 21.69
N TYR A 202 -18.80 -1.56 21.76
CA TYR A 202 -18.00 -2.53 22.49
C TYR A 202 -17.96 -2.26 24.01
N LYS A 203 -18.32 -1.04 24.46
CA LYS A 203 -18.38 -0.67 25.88
C LYS A 203 -19.63 -1.28 26.53
N SER A 204 -20.78 -1.18 25.87
CA SER A 204 -22.03 -1.83 26.31
C SER A 204 -22.22 -3.27 25.81
N VAL A 205 -21.38 -3.72 24.87
CA VAL A 205 -21.49 -5.01 24.16
C VAL A 205 -22.86 -5.17 23.47
N ARG A 206 -23.31 -4.13 22.77
CA ARG A 206 -24.62 -4.07 22.09
C ARG A 206 -24.46 -3.87 20.59
N VAL A 207 -25.22 -4.65 19.81
CA VAL A 207 -25.43 -4.37 18.38
C VAL A 207 -26.39 -3.19 18.26
N LEU A 208 -25.95 -2.12 17.60
CA LEU A 208 -26.74 -0.92 17.37
C LEU A 208 -27.42 -0.93 16.00
N ALA A 209 -26.75 -1.51 15.00
CA ALA A 209 -27.27 -1.60 13.63
C ALA A 209 -26.73 -2.83 12.89
N LEU A 210 -27.43 -3.23 11.82
CA LEU A 210 -27.08 -4.38 10.97
C LEU A 210 -27.23 -3.97 9.51
N VAL A 211 -26.22 -4.26 8.68
CA VAL A 211 -26.21 -3.94 7.24
C VAL A 211 -26.00 -5.24 6.46
N PRO A 212 -27.01 -5.71 5.70
CA PRO A 212 -26.83 -6.89 4.86
C PRO A 212 -25.91 -6.57 3.67
N VAL A 213 -24.94 -7.45 3.42
CA VAL A 213 -24.05 -7.39 2.25
C VAL A 213 -24.74 -8.07 1.07
N SER A 214 -24.75 -7.40 -0.08
CA SER A 214 -25.25 -7.96 -1.34
C SER A 214 -24.64 -9.34 -1.60
N GLY A 215 -25.49 -10.35 -1.84
CA GLY A 215 -25.06 -11.73 -2.10
C GLY A 215 -24.84 -12.62 -0.87
N GLY A 216 -24.96 -12.11 0.37
CA GLY A 216 -24.96 -12.95 1.58
C GLY A 216 -23.67 -13.76 1.80
N SER A 217 -22.54 -13.24 1.34
CA SER A 217 -21.26 -13.95 1.33
C SER A 217 -20.37 -13.53 2.49
N ALA A 218 -19.69 -14.49 3.12
CA ALA A 218 -18.84 -14.28 4.30
C ALA A 218 -17.80 -13.17 4.11
N VAL A 219 -17.78 -12.20 5.04
CA VAL A 219 -16.86 -11.05 5.00
C VAL A 219 -15.50 -11.44 5.57
N LYS A 220 -14.45 -11.39 4.72
CA LYS A 220 -13.07 -11.79 5.04
C LYS A 220 -12.20 -10.66 5.59
N ASN A 221 -12.43 -9.43 5.17
CA ASN A 221 -11.70 -8.25 5.65
C ASN A 221 -12.62 -7.02 5.65
N ILE A 222 -12.39 -6.12 6.61
CA ILE A 222 -13.05 -4.81 6.71
C ILE A 222 -11.98 -3.76 7.01
N VAL A 223 -11.99 -2.66 6.25
CA VAL A 223 -11.01 -1.56 6.33
C VAL A 223 -11.75 -0.24 6.13
N PHE A 224 -11.57 0.73 7.03
CA PHE A 224 -12.02 2.11 6.81
C PHE A 224 -11.00 2.89 5.98
N SER A 225 -11.47 3.86 5.19
CA SER A 225 -10.63 4.93 4.66
C SER A 225 -10.06 5.78 5.81
N ARG A 226 -8.93 6.45 5.56
CA ARG A 226 -8.23 7.27 6.58
C ARG A 226 -9.09 8.44 7.09
N ASP A 227 -9.96 8.99 6.24
CA ASP A 227 -10.92 10.03 6.61
C ASP A 227 -12.15 9.50 7.37
N GLY A 228 -12.38 8.18 7.37
CA GLY A 228 -13.52 7.52 8.02
C GLY A 228 -14.83 7.58 7.23
N LYS A 229 -14.86 8.17 6.03
CA LYS A 229 -16.08 8.32 5.20
C LYS A 229 -16.43 7.07 4.41
N TYR A 230 -15.49 6.17 4.16
CA TYR A 230 -15.72 4.96 3.36
C TYR A 230 -15.30 3.70 4.11
N LEU A 231 -16.05 2.63 3.90
CA LEU A 231 -15.82 1.31 4.47
C LEU A 231 -15.67 0.29 3.35
N LEU A 232 -14.46 -0.24 3.20
CA LEU A 232 -14.16 -1.34 2.28
C LEU A 232 -14.42 -2.68 2.97
N THR A 233 -15.08 -3.58 2.25
CA THR A 233 -15.27 -4.98 2.64
C THR A 233 -14.81 -5.90 1.52
N ASN A 234 -14.21 -7.04 1.89
CA ASN A 234 -13.79 -8.10 0.97
C ASN A 234 -14.55 -9.37 1.31
N SER A 235 -15.38 -9.86 0.39
CA SER A 235 -16.26 -11.01 0.62
C SER A 235 -15.77 -12.29 -0.05
N HIS A 236 -16.28 -13.44 0.38
CA HIS A 236 -15.88 -14.73 -0.20
C HIS A 236 -16.28 -14.88 -1.68
N ASP A 237 -17.30 -14.15 -2.12
CA ASP A 237 -17.80 -14.10 -3.51
C ASP A 237 -16.86 -13.44 -4.53
N ARG A 238 -15.67 -12.96 -4.11
CA ARG A 238 -14.62 -12.32 -4.94
C ARG A 238 -14.91 -10.87 -5.31
N ILE A 239 -15.85 -10.24 -4.61
CA ILE A 239 -16.22 -8.85 -4.83
C ILE A 239 -15.69 -8.02 -3.65
N ILE A 240 -14.95 -6.95 -3.96
CA ILE A 240 -14.64 -5.87 -3.01
C ILE A 240 -15.83 -4.91 -3.07
N ARG A 241 -16.35 -4.48 -1.92
CA ARG A 241 -17.46 -3.52 -1.84
C ARG A 241 -17.09 -2.33 -0.98
N ILE A 242 -17.42 -1.16 -1.45
CA ILE A 242 -17.23 0.10 -0.73
C ILE A 242 -18.60 0.61 -0.32
N TYR A 243 -18.72 0.91 0.97
CA TYR A 243 -19.88 1.56 1.56
C TYR A 243 -19.51 2.99 1.94
N GLU A 244 -20.40 3.95 1.71
CA GLU A 244 -20.30 5.29 2.26
C GLU A 244 -20.86 5.29 3.70
N ASN A 245 -20.07 5.81 4.63
CA ASN A 245 -20.38 5.96 6.04
C ASN A 245 -21.02 7.32 6.29
N LEU A 246 -22.33 7.31 6.53
CA LEU A 246 -23.16 8.50 6.72
C LEU A 246 -23.22 8.95 8.20
N LEU A 247 -22.48 8.30 9.09
CA LEU A 247 -22.45 8.67 10.51
C LEU A 247 -21.55 9.91 10.73
N PRO A 248 -21.99 10.88 11.56
CA PRO A 248 -21.22 12.09 11.83
C PRO A 248 -19.91 11.79 12.55
N ALA A 249 -18.85 12.54 12.26
CA ALA A 249 -17.51 12.30 12.85
C ALA A 249 -17.42 12.55 14.37
N LYS A 250 -18.44 13.19 14.96
CA LYS A 250 -18.61 13.44 16.40
C LYS A 250 -20.02 13.05 16.82
N ASP A 251 -20.19 12.67 18.09
CA ASP A 251 -21.48 12.26 18.69
C ASP A 251 -22.22 11.14 17.94
N VAL A 252 -21.44 10.17 17.42
CA VAL A 252 -21.94 8.99 16.70
C VAL A 252 -22.95 8.21 17.55
N LEU A 253 -22.63 7.98 18.84
CA LEU A 253 -23.47 7.23 19.76
C LEU A 253 -24.81 7.92 19.99
N CYS A 254 -24.82 9.23 20.27
CA CYS A 254 -26.05 10.01 20.42
C CYS A 254 -26.91 9.96 19.15
N SER A 255 -26.27 10.08 17.97
CA SER A 255 -26.96 10.04 16.67
C SER A 255 -27.58 8.66 16.38
N LEU A 256 -26.88 7.57 16.70
CA LEU A 256 -27.41 6.20 16.60
C LEU A 256 -28.50 5.93 17.65
N GLU A 257 -28.35 6.44 18.87
CA GLU A 257 -29.37 6.34 19.90
C GLU A 257 -30.64 7.07 19.47
N ASP A 258 -30.53 8.29 18.92
CA ASP A 258 -31.67 9.03 18.36
C ASP A 258 -32.32 8.32 17.17
N LEU A 259 -31.53 7.68 16.30
CA LEU A 259 -32.03 6.81 15.23
C LEU A 259 -32.71 5.52 15.74
N SER A 260 -32.32 5.04 16.93
CA SER A 260 -32.87 3.83 17.57
C SER A 260 -34.10 4.08 18.44
N LYS A 261 -34.29 5.33 18.91
CA LYS A 261 -35.44 5.71 19.75
C LYS A 261 -36.74 5.40 18.98
N ASN A 262 -37.63 4.69 19.68
CA ASN A 262 -39.00 4.30 19.30
C ASN A 262 -39.24 2.95 18.59
N VAL A 263 -38.25 2.07 18.35
CA VAL A 263 -38.54 0.81 17.59
C VAL A 263 -37.62 -0.40 17.89
N ASP A 264 -38.17 -1.44 18.56
CA ASP A 264 -37.47 -2.73 18.81
C ASP A 264 -37.60 -3.77 17.68
N GLY A 265 -36.48 -4.35 17.20
CA GLY A 265 -36.48 -5.55 16.33
C GLY A 265 -35.37 -5.60 15.26
N VAL A 266 -35.11 -6.80 14.71
CA VAL A 266 -34.02 -7.05 13.74
C VAL A 266 -34.19 -6.26 12.43
N GLU A 267 -35.42 -6.16 11.90
CA GLU A 267 -35.71 -5.35 10.70
C GLU A 267 -35.47 -3.85 10.91
N LYS A 268 -35.56 -3.38 12.17
CA LYS A 268 -35.29 -1.99 12.52
C LYS A 268 -33.79 -1.74 12.61
N MET A 269 -33.00 -2.69 13.14
CA MET A 269 -31.54 -2.65 13.02
C MET A 269 -31.07 -2.66 11.55
N LYS A 270 -31.79 -3.35 10.65
CA LYS A 270 -31.57 -3.25 9.19
C LYS A 270 -31.88 -1.86 8.65
N THR A 271 -32.98 -1.25 9.07
CA THR A 271 -33.37 0.11 8.67
C THR A 271 -32.41 1.18 9.19
N VAL A 272 -31.92 1.06 10.44
CA VAL A 272 -30.88 1.94 10.99
C VAL A 272 -29.57 1.71 10.24
N GLY A 273 -29.19 0.46 10.01
CA GLY A 273 -27.98 0.10 9.26
C GLY A 273 -27.94 0.73 7.87
N SER A 274 -29.03 0.65 7.10
CA SER A 274 -29.14 1.27 5.77
C SER A 274 -29.07 2.80 5.79
N LYS A 275 -29.23 3.45 6.95
CA LYS A 275 -28.99 4.88 7.15
C LYS A 275 -27.56 5.19 7.63
N CYS A 276 -26.84 4.20 8.16
CA CYS A 276 -25.45 4.33 8.60
C CYS A 276 -24.46 4.05 7.47
N LEU A 277 -24.70 2.98 6.70
CA LEU A 277 -23.89 2.56 5.56
C LEU A 277 -24.76 2.40 4.32
N THR A 278 -24.36 3.03 3.21
CA THR A 278 -24.98 2.80 1.89
C THR A 278 -23.96 2.20 0.94
N LEU A 279 -24.37 1.25 0.09
CA LEU A 279 -23.46 0.63 -0.88
C LEU A 279 -23.12 1.65 -1.98
N PHE A 280 -21.86 2.03 -2.08
CA PHE A 280 -21.36 3.00 -3.06
C PHE A 280 -20.94 2.31 -4.37
N ARG A 281 -20.00 1.35 -4.30
CA ARG A 281 -19.47 0.62 -5.47
C ARG A 281 -19.06 -0.82 -5.16
N GLU A 282 -19.05 -1.64 -6.20
CA GLU A 282 -18.55 -3.02 -6.20
C GLU A 282 -17.42 -3.15 -7.23
N PHE A 283 -16.34 -3.85 -6.87
CA PHE A 283 -15.14 -4.06 -7.69
C PHE A 283 -14.85 -5.57 -7.78
N GLN A 284 -14.65 -6.05 -8.99
CA GLN A 284 -14.35 -7.44 -9.28
C GLN A 284 -13.60 -7.57 -10.61
N ASP A 285 -12.84 -8.64 -10.76
CA ASP A 285 -12.31 -9.03 -12.06
C ASP A 285 -13.32 -9.97 -12.74
N LEU A 286 -13.94 -9.47 -13.81
CA LEU A 286 -14.91 -10.21 -14.61
C LEU A 286 -14.25 -11.34 -15.45
N VAL A 287 -12.95 -11.22 -15.73
CA VAL A 287 -12.20 -12.11 -16.64
C VAL A 287 -11.69 -13.35 -15.90
N THR A 288 -10.79 -13.22 -14.94
CA THR A 288 -10.21 -14.37 -14.21
C THR A 288 -11.04 -14.77 -13.00
N LYS A 289 -11.87 -13.86 -12.46
CA LYS A 289 -12.66 -14.05 -11.24
C LYS A 289 -11.78 -14.57 -10.09
N MET A 290 -10.68 -13.87 -9.82
CA MET A 290 -9.75 -14.17 -8.73
C MET A 290 -10.26 -13.71 -7.36
N HIS A 291 -9.71 -14.26 -6.27
CA HIS A 291 -9.94 -13.72 -4.92
C HIS A 291 -8.94 -12.61 -4.61
N TRP A 292 -9.35 -11.66 -3.77
CA TRP A 292 -8.54 -10.52 -3.36
C TRP A 292 -7.84 -10.75 -2.02
N LYS A 293 -6.55 -10.36 -1.96
CA LYS A 293 -5.72 -10.37 -0.76
C LYS A 293 -5.42 -8.94 -0.33
N ALA A 294 -5.56 -8.69 0.98
CA ALA A 294 -5.27 -7.42 1.65
C ALA A 294 -5.73 -6.14 0.90
N PRO A 295 -6.99 -6.04 0.44
CA PRO A 295 -7.45 -4.83 -0.23
C PRO A 295 -7.51 -3.64 0.73
N CYS A 296 -7.10 -2.47 0.24
CA CYS A 296 -6.95 -1.23 0.99
C CYS A 296 -7.29 0.00 0.13
N PHE A 297 -7.42 1.15 0.79
CA PHE A 297 -7.49 2.46 0.15
C PHE A 297 -6.10 3.07 0.03
N SER A 298 -5.94 4.03 -0.88
CA SER A 298 -4.86 5.01 -0.83
C SER A 298 -4.98 5.96 0.39
N GLY A 299 -3.92 6.75 0.62
CA GLY A 299 -3.85 7.68 1.76
C GLY A 299 -4.93 8.77 1.78
N ASP A 300 -5.34 9.23 0.60
CA ASP A 300 -6.43 10.18 0.34
C ASP A 300 -7.82 9.50 0.25
N GLY A 301 -7.85 8.21 -0.12
CA GLY A 301 -9.07 7.43 -0.34
C GLY A 301 -9.59 7.44 -1.79
N GLU A 302 -8.90 8.07 -2.73
CA GLU A 302 -9.30 8.15 -4.15
C GLU A 302 -9.04 6.87 -4.94
N TRP A 303 -8.03 6.10 -4.55
CA TRP A 303 -7.68 4.82 -5.16
C TRP A 303 -8.03 3.65 -4.26
N VAL A 304 -8.45 2.56 -4.90
CA VAL A 304 -8.78 1.28 -4.29
C VAL A 304 -7.80 0.26 -4.83
N VAL A 305 -7.17 -0.51 -3.97
CA VAL A 305 -6.15 -1.47 -4.38
C VAL A 305 -6.47 -2.87 -3.88
N GLY A 306 -6.24 -3.88 -4.73
CA GLY A 306 -6.43 -5.29 -4.41
C GLY A 306 -5.29 -6.15 -4.93
N GLY A 307 -4.65 -6.90 -4.03
CA GLY A 307 -3.67 -7.91 -4.41
C GLY A 307 -4.34 -9.18 -4.95
N SER A 308 -3.81 -9.74 -6.02
CA SER A 308 -4.19 -11.05 -6.54
C SER A 308 -3.88 -12.16 -5.52
N ALA A 309 -4.85 -13.01 -5.21
CA ALA A 309 -4.62 -14.23 -4.42
C ALA A 309 -4.21 -15.45 -5.29
N CYS A 310 -3.86 -15.26 -6.57
CA CYS A 310 -3.37 -16.33 -7.42
C CYS A 310 -1.98 -16.82 -6.97
N LYS A 311 -1.78 -18.14 -6.99
CA LYS A 311 -0.49 -18.75 -6.64
C LYS A 311 0.46 -18.64 -7.82
N GLY A 312 1.56 -17.90 -7.65
CA GLY A 312 2.60 -17.74 -8.68
C GLY A 312 2.46 -16.49 -9.56
N GLU A 313 1.55 -15.57 -9.25
CA GLU A 313 1.47 -14.24 -9.87
C GLU A 313 1.42 -13.15 -8.81
N HIS A 314 2.39 -12.22 -8.84
CA HIS A 314 2.40 -11.06 -7.96
C HIS A 314 1.75 -9.87 -8.68
N LYS A 315 0.41 -9.91 -8.82
CA LYS A 315 -0.36 -8.84 -9.48
C LYS A 315 -1.12 -7.99 -8.47
N ILE A 316 -1.09 -6.68 -8.67
CA ILE A 316 -1.81 -5.70 -7.86
C ILE A 316 -2.70 -4.87 -8.80
N TYR A 317 -3.99 -4.79 -8.49
CA TYR A 317 -4.98 -4.07 -9.28
C TYR A 317 -5.30 -2.75 -8.60
N ILE A 318 -5.28 -1.64 -9.36
CA ILE A 318 -5.60 -0.30 -8.89
C ILE A 318 -6.85 0.19 -9.64
N TRP A 319 -7.90 0.53 -8.88
CA TRP A 319 -9.12 1.14 -9.38
C TRP A 319 -9.29 2.56 -8.86
N ASP A 320 -9.89 3.40 -9.69
CA ASP A 320 -10.51 4.68 -9.31
C ASP A 320 -11.79 4.41 -8.49
N ARG A 321 -12.11 5.26 -7.50
CA ARG A 321 -13.39 5.25 -6.77
C ARG A 321 -14.63 5.13 -7.66
N ALA A 322 -14.62 5.63 -8.90
CA ALA A 322 -15.75 5.48 -9.82
C ALA A 322 -16.02 4.01 -10.26
N GLY A 323 -15.04 3.12 -10.13
CA GLY A 323 -15.12 1.70 -10.51
C GLY A 323 -14.23 1.30 -11.70
N HIS A 324 -13.52 2.25 -12.31
CA HIS A 324 -12.65 1.98 -13.46
C HIS A 324 -11.35 1.31 -13.01
N LEU A 325 -10.94 0.25 -13.72
CA LEU A 325 -9.60 -0.35 -13.55
C LEU A 325 -8.58 0.51 -14.28
N VAL A 326 -7.62 1.08 -13.55
CA VAL A 326 -6.67 2.07 -14.06
C VAL A 326 -5.35 1.43 -14.43
N LYS A 327 -4.81 0.60 -13.54
CA LYS A 327 -3.52 -0.08 -13.72
C LYS A 327 -3.56 -1.48 -13.12
N ILE A 328 -2.83 -2.40 -13.75
CA ILE A 328 -2.40 -3.66 -13.14
C ILE A 328 -0.89 -3.57 -13.03
N LEU A 329 -0.37 -3.69 -11.81
CA LEU A 329 1.06 -3.79 -11.54
C LEU A 329 1.45 -5.27 -11.62
N GLU A 330 2.38 -5.60 -12.51
CA GLU A 330 2.85 -6.98 -12.71
C GLU A 330 4.25 -7.17 -12.11
N GLY A 331 4.33 -7.96 -11.04
CA GLY A 331 5.55 -8.24 -10.31
C GLY A 331 6.18 -9.59 -10.64
N PRO A 332 7.09 -10.08 -9.77
CA PRO A 332 7.70 -11.39 -9.94
C PRO A 332 6.68 -12.54 -9.87
N LYS A 333 7.09 -13.74 -10.29
CA LYS A 333 6.22 -14.94 -10.34
C LYS A 333 6.07 -15.61 -8.97
N GLU A 334 5.69 -14.81 -7.98
CA GLU A 334 5.52 -15.19 -6.57
C GLU A 334 4.06 -14.93 -6.15
N ALA A 335 3.59 -15.55 -5.07
CA ALA A 335 2.25 -15.27 -4.58
C ALA A 335 2.27 -14.08 -3.60
N LEU A 336 1.36 -13.13 -3.76
CA LEU A 336 1.21 -11.99 -2.84
C LEU A 336 0.57 -12.45 -1.52
N ILE A 337 1.19 -12.07 -0.40
CA ILE A 337 0.78 -12.43 0.97
C ILE A 337 0.14 -11.26 1.71
N ASP A 338 0.66 -10.05 1.55
CA ASP A 338 0.11 -8.88 2.23
C ASP A 338 0.38 -7.61 1.40
N LEU A 339 -0.38 -6.56 1.68
CA LEU A 339 -0.39 -5.32 0.89
C LEU A 339 -0.74 -4.12 1.78
N THR A 340 -0.02 -3.03 1.62
CA THR A 340 -0.32 -1.76 2.28
C THR A 340 0.04 -0.58 1.38
N TRP A 341 -0.68 0.54 1.51
CA TRP A 341 -0.42 1.78 0.76
C TRP A 341 0.22 2.81 1.70
N HIS A 342 1.18 3.59 1.21
CA HIS A 342 1.87 4.60 1.99
C HIS A 342 0.95 5.77 2.35
N PRO A 343 0.74 6.10 3.64
CA PRO A 343 -0.34 6.99 4.08
C PRO A 343 -0.40 8.41 3.46
N VAL A 344 0.71 8.92 2.90
CA VAL A 344 0.83 10.27 2.30
C VAL A 344 1.52 10.33 0.93
N HIS A 345 1.91 9.19 0.34
CA HIS A 345 2.63 9.16 -0.95
C HIS A 345 2.03 8.07 -1.86
N PRO A 346 2.16 8.20 -3.19
CA PRO A 346 1.68 7.21 -4.16
C PRO A 346 2.63 6.01 -4.24
N VAL A 347 2.77 5.29 -3.11
CA VAL A 347 3.71 4.17 -2.96
C VAL A 347 2.97 3.00 -2.33
N ILE A 348 3.11 1.81 -2.92
CA ILE A 348 2.55 0.56 -2.41
C ILE A 348 3.68 -0.30 -1.86
N VAL A 349 3.45 -0.96 -0.73
CA VAL A 349 4.35 -1.99 -0.20
C VAL A 349 3.62 -3.33 -0.23
N SER A 350 4.26 -4.35 -0.79
CA SER A 350 3.67 -5.68 -0.96
C SER A 350 4.61 -6.79 -0.48
N VAL A 351 4.06 -7.80 0.17
CA VAL A 351 4.82 -8.94 0.72
C VAL A 351 4.62 -10.16 -0.18
N SER A 352 5.72 -10.83 -0.53
CA SER A 352 5.73 -12.07 -1.31
C SER A 352 5.70 -13.33 -0.43
N LEU A 353 5.40 -14.49 -1.04
CA LEU A 353 5.44 -15.79 -0.35
C LEU A 353 6.84 -16.17 0.14
N THR A 354 7.88 -15.79 -0.60
CA THR A 354 9.30 -15.95 -0.24
C THR A 354 9.68 -15.08 0.95
N GLY A 355 8.96 -13.97 1.16
CA GLY A 355 9.13 -13.07 2.31
C GLY A 355 9.84 -11.77 1.96
N LEU A 356 10.19 -11.53 0.69
CA LEU A 356 10.65 -10.23 0.20
C LEU A 356 9.51 -9.21 0.24
N VAL A 357 9.85 -7.97 0.60
CA VAL A 357 8.94 -6.82 0.66
C VAL A 357 9.26 -5.90 -0.52
N TYR A 358 8.41 -5.88 -1.54
CA TYR A 358 8.59 -5.02 -2.72
C TYR A 358 7.97 -3.64 -2.49
N ILE A 359 8.75 -2.59 -2.73
CA ILE A 359 8.33 -1.20 -2.74
C ILE A 359 8.00 -0.82 -4.19
N TRP A 360 6.73 -0.48 -4.41
CA TRP A 360 6.20 -0.01 -5.68
C TRP A 360 6.05 1.49 -5.61
N ALA A 361 6.85 2.20 -6.39
CA ALA A 361 6.75 3.64 -6.52
C ALA A 361 6.41 4.02 -7.96
N LYS A 362 6.28 5.33 -8.16
CA LYS A 362 6.18 5.93 -9.48
C LYS A 362 7.56 5.89 -10.16
N ASP A 363 7.58 5.73 -11.48
CA ASP A 363 8.81 5.86 -12.25
C ASP A 363 9.17 7.35 -12.33
N TYR A 364 10.19 7.78 -11.58
CA TYR A 364 10.58 9.19 -11.53
C TYR A 364 11.52 9.51 -12.70
N THR A 365 11.00 10.21 -13.70
CA THR A 365 11.80 10.86 -14.73
C THR A 365 12.41 12.14 -14.16
N GLU A 366 13.75 12.17 -14.03
CA GLU A 366 14.49 13.38 -13.65
C GLU A 366 14.25 14.50 -14.65
N ASN A 367 13.61 15.60 -14.22
CA ASN A 367 13.35 16.76 -15.06
C ASN A 367 14.59 17.67 -15.08
N TRP A 368 15.17 17.89 -16.27
CA TRP A 368 16.40 18.67 -16.40
C TRP A 368 16.21 20.18 -16.16
N SER A 369 14.97 20.70 -16.22
CA SER A 369 14.68 22.09 -15.85
C SER A 369 14.89 22.39 -14.37
N ALA A 370 14.96 21.37 -13.50
CA ALA A 370 15.25 21.58 -12.08
C ALA A 370 16.71 22.05 -11.84
N PHE A 371 17.64 21.81 -12.77
CA PHE A 371 19.04 22.21 -12.62
C PHE A 371 19.32 23.68 -12.97
N ALA A 372 18.45 24.34 -13.73
CA ALA A 372 18.59 25.74 -14.11
C ALA A 372 17.21 26.39 -14.32
N PRO A 373 16.85 27.46 -13.58
CA PRO A 373 15.48 28.00 -13.59
C PRO A 373 15.04 28.59 -14.94
N ASP A 374 15.99 29.01 -15.77
CA ASP A 374 15.73 29.54 -17.13
C ASP A 374 15.66 28.42 -18.20
N PHE A 375 15.87 27.16 -17.84
CA PHE A 375 15.78 26.02 -18.74
C PHE A 375 14.36 25.45 -18.74
N LYS A 376 13.83 25.10 -19.92
CA LYS A 376 12.56 24.40 -20.09
C LYS A 376 12.81 23.18 -20.97
N GLU A 377 12.43 22.00 -20.49
CA GLU A 377 12.43 20.78 -21.30
C GLU A 377 11.20 20.81 -22.24
N LEU A 378 11.39 20.40 -23.49
CA LEU A 378 10.37 20.41 -24.54
C LEU A 378 10.18 18.99 -25.08
N GLU A 379 8.96 18.47 -25.00
CA GLU A 379 8.61 17.15 -25.58
C GLU A 379 8.51 17.20 -27.10
N GLU A 380 8.06 18.34 -27.65
CA GLU A 380 7.96 18.63 -29.09
C GLU A 380 8.67 19.93 -29.43
N ASN A 381 9.05 20.12 -30.70
CA ASN A 381 9.73 21.34 -31.14
C ASN A 381 8.78 22.54 -31.12
N GLU A 382 8.97 23.48 -30.20
CA GLU A 382 8.32 24.80 -30.25
C GLU A 382 9.00 25.68 -31.31
N GLU A 383 8.24 26.27 -32.23
CA GLU A 383 8.76 27.25 -33.19
C GLU A 383 9.05 28.58 -32.47
N TYR A 384 10.28 29.08 -32.58
CA TYR A 384 10.67 30.31 -31.91
C TYR A 384 10.00 31.52 -32.56
N VAL A 385 9.21 32.25 -31.77
CA VAL A 385 8.65 33.54 -32.17
C VAL A 385 9.65 34.63 -31.81
N GLU A 386 10.40 35.10 -32.82
CA GLU A 386 11.33 36.23 -32.72
C GLU A 386 10.63 37.44 -32.08
N ARG A 387 11.29 38.09 -31.13
CA ARG A 387 10.72 39.27 -30.45
C ARG A 387 11.15 40.55 -31.16
N GLU A 388 10.27 41.55 -31.19
CA GLU A 388 10.55 42.83 -31.85
C GLU A 388 11.79 43.55 -31.29
N ASP A 389 12.14 43.30 -30.02
CA ASP A 389 13.29 43.88 -29.30
C ASP A 389 14.58 43.06 -29.37
N GLU A 390 14.58 41.88 -30.03
CA GLU A 390 15.69 40.93 -30.02
C GLU A 390 16.97 41.46 -30.72
N PHE A 391 16.79 42.30 -31.73
CA PHE A 391 17.88 42.88 -32.53
C PHE A 391 18.27 44.31 -32.11
N ASP A 392 17.67 44.84 -31.05
CA ASP A 392 17.98 46.18 -30.56
C ASP A 392 19.29 46.22 -29.76
N LEU A 393 20.15 47.21 -30.08
CA LEU A 393 21.42 47.46 -29.38
C LEU A 393 21.24 47.83 -27.91
N MET A 394 20.08 48.41 -27.58
CA MET A 394 19.55 48.55 -26.24
C MET A 394 18.12 48.03 -26.31
N PRO A 395 17.85 46.75 -26.00
CA PRO A 395 16.47 46.30 -25.90
C PRO A 395 15.75 47.18 -24.87
N GLU A 396 14.49 47.54 -25.12
CA GLU A 396 13.69 48.24 -24.10
C GLU A 396 13.38 47.28 -22.93
N THR A 397 14.34 47.17 -22.01
CA THR A 397 14.11 46.64 -20.65
C THR A 397 13.12 47.52 -19.86
N GLY A 398 12.69 48.64 -20.44
CA GLY A 398 11.56 49.45 -20.01
C GLY A 398 10.25 48.67 -20.14
N LYS A 399 9.79 48.13 -19.01
CA LYS A 399 8.69 47.15 -18.89
C LYS A 399 9.11 45.70 -19.19
N VAL A 400 10.25 45.28 -18.62
CA VAL A 400 10.11 44.11 -17.72
C VAL A 400 8.85 44.36 -16.88
N LYS A 401 7.87 43.46 -16.95
CA LYS A 401 6.83 43.43 -15.91
C LYS A 401 7.61 43.24 -14.61
N VAL A 402 7.90 44.33 -13.91
CA VAL A 402 8.25 44.29 -12.49
C VAL A 402 7.06 43.56 -11.92
N SER A 403 7.28 42.27 -11.62
CA SER A 403 6.23 41.41 -11.14
C SER A 403 5.64 42.12 -9.95
N SER A 404 4.32 42.23 -9.88
CA SER A 404 3.63 42.86 -8.75
C SER A 404 3.68 41.99 -7.49
N VAL A 405 4.82 41.34 -7.29
CA VAL A 405 5.31 40.73 -6.07
C VAL A 405 5.77 41.90 -5.23
N ASN A 406 5.03 42.16 -4.16
CA ASN A 406 5.33 43.25 -3.27
C ASN A 406 6.60 42.87 -2.49
N GLU A 407 7.76 43.45 -2.80
CA GLU A 407 9.02 43.15 -2.12
C GLU A 407 8.98 43.46 -0.61
N ASP A 408 8.00 44.28 -0.20
CA ASP A 408 7.65 44.58 1.19
C ASP A 408 6.59 43.61 1.80
N GLU A 409 6.34 42.44 1.22
CA GLU A 409 5.46 41.41 1.81
C GLU A 409 6.06 40.82 3.10
N GLU A 410 5.28 40.84 4.19
CA GLU A 410 5.65 40.20 5.45
C GLU A 410 5.64 38.67 5.30
N VAL A 411 6.83 38.08 5.12
CA VAL A 411 7.01 36.62 5.06
C VAL A 411 6.98 36.04 6.48
N ASP A 412 5.99 35.20 6.75
CA ASP A 412 5.92 34.40 7.97
C ASP A 412 6.88 33.19 7.88
N ILE A 413 7.78 33.08 8.85
CA ILE A 413 8.77 32.00 8.98
C ILE A 413 8.52 31.13 10.22
N GLU A 414 7.52 31.45 11.04
CA GLU A 414 7.22 30.76 12.30
C GLU A 414 5.99 29.85 12.18
N THR A 415 5.01 30.18 11.34
CA THR A 415 3.86 29.28 11.15
C THR A 415 4.24 28.03 10.36
N VAL A 416 3.97 26.88 10.97
CA VAL A 416 4.07 25.59 10.31
C VAL A 416 2.79 25.37 9.51
N GLU A 417 2.90 25.26 8.19
CA GLU A 417 1.79 24.87 7.33
C GLU A 417 1.16 23.55 7.80
N LYS A 418 -0.17 23.51 7.83
CA LYS A 418 -0.89 22.28 8.13
C LYS A 418 -0.90 21.40 6.89
N ASP A 419 -0.02 20.38 6.86
CA ASP A 419 -0.11 19.28 5.90
C ASP A 419 -1.59 18.89 5.73
N ALA A 420 -2.13 18.86 4.51
CA ALA A 420 -3.56 18.57 4.27
C ALA A 420 -4.01 17.19 4.79
N PHE A 421 -3.04 16.30 5.03
CA PHE A 421 -3.19 14.94 5.58
C PHE A 421 -3.00 14.85 7.10
N SER A 422 -2.66 15.97 7.76
CA SER A 422 -2.58 16.07 9.21
C SER A 422 -3.97 16.36 9.78
N ASP A 423 -4.60 15.37 10.40
CA ASP A 423 -5.72 15.62 11.32
C ASP A 423 -5.31 16.74 12.31
N SER A 424 -6.25 17.59 12.71
CA SER A 424 -5.97 18.85 13.42
C SER A 424 -5.22 18.71 14.75
N ASP A 425 -5.13 17.49 15.28
CA ASP A 425 -4.50 17.15 16.56
C ASP A 425 -3.05 16.58 16.40
N MET A 426 -2.54 16.45 15.16
CA MET A 426 -1.38 15.58 14.83
C MET A 426 0.00 16.25 14.75
N SER A 427 0.21 17.43 15.33
CA SER A 427 1.48 18.16 15.15
C SER A 427 2.58 17.83 16.18
N VAL A 428 2.24 17.56 17.45
CA VAL A 428 3.21 17.63 18.57
C VAL A 428 3.69 16.28 19.13
N GLU A 429 2.88 15.22 19.12
CA GLU A 429 3.17 13.98 19.87
C GLU A 429 3.48 12.74 19.00
N GLU A 430 3.59 12.83 17.67
CA GLU A 430 3.77 11.64 16.81
C GLU A 430 5.24 11.20 16.65
N LEU A 431 5.51 9.90 16.79
CA LEU A 431 6.82 9.28 16.55
C LEU A 431 7.13 9.26 15.05
N ARG A 432 7.95 10.22 14.60
CA ARG A 432 8.37 10.36 13.20
C ARG A 432 9.61 9.52 12.87
N TYR A 433 10.60 9.54 13.74
CA TYR A 433 11.86 8.81 13.61
C TYR A 433 12.18 8.11 14.93
N LEU A 434 12.95 7.02 14.85
CA LEU A 434 13.61 6.45 16.01
C LEU A 434 15.01 7.05 16.15
N PRO A 435 15.47 7.39 17.36
CA PRO A 435 16.84 7.81 17.56
C PRO A 435 17.77 6.64 17.20
N ALA A 436 18.74 6.89 16.32
CA ALA A 436 19.76 5.91 16.03
C ALA A 436 20.55 5.59 17.30
N GLU A 437 20.62 4.32 17.68
CA GLU A 437 21.59 3.89 18.69
C GLU A 437 22.99 4.05 18.07
N PRO A 438 23.87 4.91 18.64
CA PRO A 438 25.18 5.16 18.06
C PRO A 438 25.99 3.87 18.19
N ILE A 439 26.16 3.18 17.07
CA ILE A 439 27.08 2.04 16.97
C ILE A 439 28.48 2.62 17.26
N PRO A 440 29.17 2.20 18.32
CA PRO A 440 30.55 2.61 18.52
C PRO A 440 31.37 2.08 17.35
N ASP A 441 32.14 2.95 16.70
CA ASP A 441 33.01 2.57 15.59
C ASP A 441 33.82 1.34 15.97
N ALA A 442 33.65 0.25 15.22
CA ALA A 442 34.34 -0.99 15.51
C ALA A 442 35.85 -0.76 15.28
N ASN A 443 36.64 -0.74 16.36
CA ASN A 443 38.08 -0.41 16.36
C ASN A 443 38.81 -0.99 15.14
N GLU A 444 39.10 -0.13 14.15
CA GLU A 444 39.74 -0.51 12.88
C GLU A 444 41.14 -1.14 13.08
N GLU A 445 41.75 -0.90 14.24
CA GLU A 445 43.02 -1.48 14.69
C GLU A 445 43.07 -3.03 14.62
N GLN A 446 41.94 -3.73 14.79
CA GLN A 446 41.93 -5.20 14.70
C GLN A 446 41.96 -5.77 13.28
N ASP A 447 41.56 -4.99 12.27
CA ASP A 447 41.64 -5.41 10.87
C ASP A 447 42.93 -4.91 10.19
N GLU A 448 43.52 -3.80 10.64
CA GLU A 448 44.90 -3.44 10.26
C GLU A 448 45.91 -4.53 10.69
N LEU A 449 45.81 -5.05 11.91
CA LEU A 449 46.73 -6.09 12.40
C LEU A 449 46.66 -7.39 11.56
N LYS A 450 45.47 -7.81 11.13
CA LYS A 450 45.32 -8.97 10.21
C LYS A 450 45.90 -8.68 8.81
N LEU A 451 45.77 -7.45 8.32
CA LEU A 451 46.38 -7.01 7.06
C LEU A 451 47.90 -6.93 7.13
N ILE A 452 48.48 -6.66 8.30
CA ILE A 452 49.93 -6.65 8.54
C ILE A 452 50.48 -8.08 8.65
N GLU A 453 49.83 -9.00 9.38
CA GLU A 453 50.23 -10.40 9.44
C GLU A 453 50.16 -11.11 8.06
N ALA A 454 49.14 -10.77 7.25
CA ALA A 454 49.03 -11.26 5.87
C ALA A 454 50.13 -10.72 4.93
N ARG A 455 50.74 -9.56 5.24
CA ARG A 455 51.86 -9.00 4.47
C ARG A 455 53.21 -9.58 4.89
N ILE A 456 53.39 -9.96 6.15
CA ILE A 456 54.64 -10.55 6.66
C ILE A 456 54.79 -12.01 6.22
N SER A 457 53.68 -12.73 5.97
CA SER A 457 53.67 -14.13 5.55
C SER A 457 53.84 -14.35 4.04
N ALA A 458 53.86 -13.29 3.22
CA ALA A 458 53.89 -13.39 1.76
C ALA A 458 55.01 -12.55 1.12
N SER A 459 56.25 -13.03 1.20
CA SER A 459 57.36 -12.58 0.34
C SER A 459 58.43 -13.68 0.20
N PRO A 460 58.68 -14.24 -1.00
CA PRO A 460 59.89 -14.99 -1.29
C PRO A 460 61.07 -14.03 -1.44
N ALA A 461 62.26 -14.45 -1.00
CA ALA A 461 63.48 -13.65 -1.12
C ALA A 461 63.88 -13.42 -2.60
N SER A 462 64.40 -12.22 -2.88
CA SER A 462 65.01 -11.87 -4.15
C SER A 462 66.53 -12.06 -4.11
N GLU A 463 67.08 -12.90 -4.98
CA GLU A 463 68.51 -12.87 -5.33
C GLU A 463 68.72 -12.81 -6.85
N GLU A 464 69.44 -11.76 -7.24
CA GLU A 464 70.30 -11.52 -8.41
C GLU A 464 69.87 -11.86 -9.86
N ALA A 465 70.47 -11.11 -10.79
CA ALA A 465 70.17 -11.09 -12.21
C ALA A 465 71.29 -11.72 -13.05
N GLY A 466 70.97 -12.35 -14.19
CA GLY A 466 72.02 -12.88 -15.07
C GLY A 466 71.61 -13.64 -16.35
N GLN A 467 71.20 -12.89 -17.38
CA GLN A 467 71.42 -13.19 -18.82
C GLN A 467 70.71 -14.37 -19.55
N ASN A 468 70.12 -14.01 -20.69
CA ASN A 468 70.07 -14.71 -21.99
C ASN A 468 69.37 -16.09 -22.15
N GLY A 469 68.29 -16.08 -22.96
CA GLY A 469 68.31 -16.86 -24.21
C GLY A 469 67.22 -17.91 -24.47
N HIS A 470 66.42 -17.65 -25.52
CA HIS A 470 65.86 -18.61 -26.49
C HIS A 470 64.65 -19.54 -26.15
N VAL A 471 63.51 -19.20 -26.79
CA VAL A 471 62.51 -20.05 -27.51
C VAL A 471 62.39 -21.55 -27.20
N THR A 472 61.19 -22.02 -26.78
CA THR A 472 60.28 -22.92 -27.55
C THR A 472 58.94 -23.16 -26.83
N ASP A 473 57.91 -23.53 -27.59
CA ASP A 473 56.58 -23.96 -27.10
C ASP A 473 56.62 -25.24 -26.24
N LEU A 474 55.59 -25.45 -25.39
CA LEU A 474 54.78 -26.69 -25.42
C LEU A 474 53.52 -26.63 -24.53
N VAL A 475 52.56 -27.49 -24.89
CA VAL A 475 51.20 -27.63 -24.33
C VAL A 475 51.16 -28.71 -23.24
N SER A 476 50.45 -28.46 -22.12
CA SER A 476 49.69 -29.51 -21.40
C SER A 476 48.83 -28.97 -20.25
N SER A 477 47.55 -29.35 -20.20
CA SER A 477 46.74 -29.41 -18.97
C SER A 477 47.01 -30.73 -18.22
N PRO A 478 46.62 -30.87 -16.94
CA PRO A 478 45.42 -31.65 -16.65
C PRO A 478 44.56 -31.13 -15.46
N GLN A 479 43.52 -31.91 -15.11
CA GLN A 479 42.41 -31.60 -14.21
C GLN A 479 42.69 -31.90 -12.71
N GLY A 480 41.89 -31.32 -11.80
CA GLY A 480 41.80 -31.69 -10.38
C GLY A 480 40.74 -30.85 -9.63
N GLU A 481 39.95 -31.48 -8.75
CA GLU A 481 38.75 -30.92 -8.10
C GLU A 481 39.04 -30.27 -6.73
N GLU A 482 38.30 -29.22 -6.32
CA GLU A 482 37.41 -29.20 -5.12
C GLU A 482 36.81 -27.81 -4.79
N MET A 483 35.97 -27.77 -3.75
CA MET A 483 35.09 -26.68 -3.26
C MET A 483 35.70 -25.27 -3.09
N GLY A 484 34.87 -24.23 -3.22
CA GLY A 484 35.21 -22.88 -2.75
C GLY A 484 34.13 -21.81 -2.99
N GLU A 485 33.68 -21.19 -1.89
CA GLU A 485 32.66 -20.14 -1.79
C GLU A 485 32.77 -18.98 -2.81
N THR A 486 31.71 -18.71 -3.59
CA THR A 486 31.66 -17.54 -4.48
C THR A 486 31.06 -16.31 -3.82
N ARG A 487 31.92 -15.47 -3.24
CA ARG A 487 31.59 -14.12 -2.75
C ARG A 487 31.27 -13.20 -3.95
N GLY A 488 29.98 -13.04 -4.28
CA GLY A 488 29.53 -12.37 -5.49
C GLY A 488 29.82 -10.86 -5.54
N LYS A 489 30.77 -10.44 -6.38
CA LYS A 489 31.00 -9.02 -6.68
C LYS A 489 29.87 -8.45 -7.55
N ARG A 490 29.33 -7.29 -7.15
CA ARG A 490 28.32 -6.52 -7.89
C ARG A 490 28.70 -6.38 -9.37
N LYS A 491 27.82 -6.82 -10.28
CA LYS A 491 27.84 -6.47 -11.70
C LYS A 491 26.47 -5.94 -12.10
N ARG A 492 26.37 -4.62 -12.37
CA ARG A 492 25.22 -4.04 -13.06
C ARG A 492 25.18 -4.61 -14.49
N LYS A 493 24.04 -5.12 -14.94
CA LYS A 493 23.79 -5.40 -16.36
C LYS A 493 23.42 -4.08 -17.06
N PRO A 494 23.90 -3.80 -18.28
CA PRO A 494 23.38 -2.70 -19.09
C PRO A 494 21.97 -3.03 -19.61
N SER A 495 21.18 -1.99 -19.88
CA SER A 495 19.79 -2.11 -20.33
C SER A 495 19.66 -2.47 -21.81
N GLU A 496 18.54 -3.10 -22.16
CA GLU A 496 18.27 -3.70 -23.48
C GLU A 496 18.21 -2.64 -24.61
N LYS A 497 17.80 -1.40 -24.29
CA LYS A 497 17.81 -0.24 -25.21
C LYS A 497 19.20 0.12 -25.76
N ALA A 498 20.30 -0.33 -25.14
CA ALA A 498 21.66 -0.05 -25.61
C ALA A 498 22.09 -0.89 -26.83
N MET A 499 21.39 -2.01 -27.13
CA MET A 499 21.76 -2.90 -28.25
C MET A 499 21.02 -2.58 -29.56
N GLU A 500 19.82 -2.00 -29.53
CA GLU A 500 19.11 -1.59 -30.77
C GLU A 500 19.81 -0.42 -31.48
N LEU A 501 20.28 0.58 -30.74
CA LEU A 501 20.99 1.75 -31.29
C LEU A 501 22.35 1.43 -31.95
N GLN A 502 22.90 0.24 -31.73
CA GLN A 502 24.08 -0.25 -32.45
C GLN A 502 23.73 -1.11 -33.68
N ALA A 503 22.50 -1.62 -33.79
CA ALA A 503 22.05 -2.40 -34.93
C ALA A 503 21.62 -1.53 -36.14
N GLU A 504 21.10 -0.32 -35.90
CA GLU A 504 20.66 0.59 -36.97
C GLU A 504 21.81 1.31 -37.70
N LYS A 505 22.91 1.66 -36.99
CA LYS A 505 24.08 2.31 -37.59
C LYS A 505 24.88 1.44 -38.57
N ALA A 506 24.52 0.17 -38.74
CA ALA A 506 25.19 -0.78 -39.63
C ALA A 506 24.48 -1.00 -41.00
N LYS A 507 23.32 -0.38 -41.28
CA LYS A 507 22.51 -0.70 -42.47
C LYS A 507 22.45 0.36 -43.59
N SER A 508 23.01 1.56 -43.42
CA SER A 508 22.92 2.64 -44.40
C SER A 508 24.14 2.78 -45.34
N SER A 509 24.53 1.72 -46.05
CA SER A 509 25.37 1.88 -47.27
C SER A 509 25.19 0.78 -48.33
N LYS A 510 24.29 1.04 -49.30
CA LYS A 510 24.34 0.65 -50.73
C LYS A 510 22.92 0.53 -51.33
N ALA A 511 22.56 1.46 -52.21
CA ALA A 511 21.92 1.17 -53.51
C ALA A 511 21.70 2.48 -54.29
N SER A 512 22.44 2.67 -55.38
CA SER A 512 22.16 3.72 -56.35
C SER A 512 21.33 3.18 -57.53
N GLY A 513 20.22 3.87 -57.81
CA GLY A 513 19.54 4.02 -59.10
C GLY A 513 19.41 2.83 -60.07
N ARG A 514 18.15 2.45 -60.35
CA ARG A 514 17.66 2.44 -61.73
C ARG A 514 16.14 2.57 -61.83
N THR A 515 15.68 3.39 -62.78
CA THR A 515 14.28 3.59 -63.16
C THR A 515 13.78 2.47 -64.07
N VAL A 516 12.45 2.24 -64.13
CA VAL A 516 11.62 2.26 -65.37
C VAL A 516 10.21 1.64 -65.18
N ARG A 517 9.21 2.39 -65.68
CA ARG A 517 7.85 2.03 -66.14
C ARG A 517 6.70 1.71 -65.17
N GLU A 518 5.69 2.57 -65.31
CA GLU A 518 4.27 2.34 -65.08
C GLU A 518 3.70 1.15 -65.89
N LYS A 519 2.60 0.59 -65.40
CA LYS A 519 1.47 0.23 -66.26
C LYS A 519 0.15 0.30 -65.50
N SER A 520 -0.79 1.06 -66.06
CA SER A 520 -2.14 1.25 -65.56
C SER A 520 -3.08 0.11 -65.95
N ARG A 521 -4.13 -0.10 -65.14
CA ARG A 521 -5.47 -0.41 -65.67
C ARG A 521 -6.56 -0.12 -64.62
N ALA A 522 -7.54 0.67 -65.03
CA ALA A 522 -8.79 0.92 -64.30
C ALA A 522 -9.95 0.17 -64.99
N VAL A 523 -10.94 -0.22 -64.19
CA VAL A 523 -12.41 -0.33 -64.43
C VAL A 523 -13.01 -0.45 -63.01
N GLY A 524 -14.09 0.19 -62.58
CA GLY A 524 -15.02 1.13 -63.22
C GLY A 524 -16.44 0.92 -62.65
N ASP A 525 -17.10 2.02 -62.26
CA ASP A 525 -18.55 2.30 -62.11
C ASP A 525 -19.50 1.22 -61.52
N GLN A 526 -20.50 1.52 -60.68
CA GLN A 526 -21.62 2.40 -61.02
C GLN A 526 -22.50 2.79 -59.79
N GLU A 527 -23.30 3.84 -59.96
CA GLU A 527 -24.16 4.50 -58.95
C GLU A 527 -25.61 3.93 -58.89
N ILE A 528 -26.53 4.74 -58.32
CA ILE A 528 -28.01 4.63 -58.19
C ILE A 528 -28.43 4.12 -56.80
N ASP A 529 -28.90 4.91 -55.81
CA ASP A 529 -29.69 6.17 -55.74
C ASP A 529 -31.22 5.98 -55.63
N GLU A 530 -31.88 6.91 -54.91
CA GLU A 530 -33.33 7.12 -54.73
C GLU A 530 -34.15 6.04 -53.97
N SER A 531 -35.23 6.34 -53.21
CA SER A 531 -35.84 7.63 -52.83
C SER A 531 -36.84 7.49 -51.66
N VAL A 532 -36.88 8.51 -50.79
CA VAL A 532 -38.04 9.36 -50.38
C VAL A 532 -39.40 8.73 -50.00
N ASN A 533 -39.86 9.06 -48.78
CA ASN A 533 -41.16 9.68 -48.43
C ASN A 533 -41.23 9.82 -46.88
N GLY A 534 -41.68 10.91 -46.26
CA GLY A 534 -42.30 12.13 -46.79
C GLY A 534 -43.53 12.51 -45.95
N GLN A 535 -43.71 13.81 -45.66
CA GLN A 535 -44.85 14.45 -44.96
C GLN A 535 -45.06 14.14 -43.46
N ASP A 536 -45.62 15.01 -42.61
CA ASP A 536 -45.73 16.49 -42.45
C ASP A 536 -46.39 16.69 -41.02
N ASP A 537 -46.64 17.84 -40.38
CA ASP A 537 -46.73 19.26 -40.76
C ASP A 537 -46.59 20.17 -39.49
N VAL A 538 -46.41 21.51 -39.66
CA VAL A 538 -47.10 22.68 -38.99
C VAL A 538 -47.40 22.66 -37.45
N ASP A 539 -47.21 23.72 -36.62
CA ASP A 539 -46.92 25.17 -36.79
C ASP A 539 -46.35 25.80 -35.48
N ASP A 540 -45.83 27.05 -35.56
CA ASP A 540 -45.80 28.22 -34.61
C ASP A 540 -45.84 28.04 -33.05
N ASP A 541 -45.43 28.98 -32.19
CA ASP A 541 -45.01 30.41 -32.30
C ASP A 541 -43.70 30.62 -31.47
N ALA A 542 -43.29 31.86 -31.15
CA ALA A 542 -41.92 32.21 -30.75
C ALA A 542 -41.78 33.28 -29.65
N TYR A 543 -40.51 33.65 -29.38
CA TYR A 543 -40.01 34.76 -28.55
C TYR A 543 -40.08 34.57 -27.01
N TYR A 544 -39.12 35.06 -26.20
CA TYR A 544 -38.00 36.00 -26.45
C TYR A 544 -36.72 35.57 -25.72
#